data_AF-A0A9E4EZQ5-F1
#
_entry.id   AF-A0A9E4EZQ5-F1
#
_cell.length_a   1.000
_cell.length_b   1.000
_cell.length_c   1.000
_cell.angle_alpha   90.00
_cell.angle_beta   90.00
_cell.angle_gamma   90.00
#
_symmetry.space_group_name_H-M   'P 1'
#
loop_
_entity.id
_entity.type
_entity.pdbx_description
1 polymer ?
#
loop_
_entity_poly.entity_id
_entity_poly.type
_entity_poly.pdbx_seq_one_letter_code
_entity_poly.pdbx_strand_id
1 'polypeptide(L)'
;TRHNVLYLSGFQGWAQYTYGDATTETFALFFRDQASPPGLILSRQDETYYAATGSWIEDVRGYGPRSALDMAPGETGATEEERNYISLIAEDAPREANSVDALLRILRERGLSSGKVALDNEGIRPATRGAVEAALPDVSFLDASNLFRKKRSSACAPLRS
;
A
#
# COMPACT_ATOMS: atom_id res chain seq x y z
N THR A 1 -4.28 4.45 -7.92
CA THR A 1 -5.72 4.18 -8.03
C THR A 1 -6.04 2.83 -7.42
N ARG A 2 -7.25 2.65 -6.90
CA ARG A 2 -7.72 1.37 -6.32
C ARG A 2 -7.50 0.16 -7.23
N HIS A 3 -7.79 0.30 -8.52
CA HIS A 3 -7.63 -0.78 -9.50
C HIS A 3 -6.17 -1.23 -9.67
N ASN A 4 -5.22 -0.29 -9.61
CA ASN A 4 -3.80 -0.62 -9.72
C ASN A 4 -3.28 -1.24 -8.40
N VAL A 5 -3.79 -0.80 -7.25
CA VAL A 5 -3.50 -1.44 -5.94
C VAL A 5 -4.00 -2.88 -5.95
N LEU A 6 -5.25 -3.12 -6.34
CA LEU A 6 -5.82 -4.48 -6.46
C LEU A 6 -4.98 -5.34 -7.40
N TYR A 7 -4.64 -4.82 -8.58
CA TYR A 7 -3.86 -5.56 -9.57
C TYR A 7 -2.48 -5.96 -9.05
N LEU A 8 -1.81 -5.07 -8.30
CA LEU A 8 -0.45 -5.29 -7.80
C LEU A 8 -0.38 -6.12 -6.53
N SER A 9 -1.35 -5.97 -5.63
CA SER A 9 -1.28 -6.54 -4.27
C SER A 9 -2.30 -7.64 -4.01
N GLY A 10 -3.30 -7.80 -4.88
CA GLY A 10 -4.46 -8.65 -4.60
C GLY A 10 -5.40 -8.09 -3.51
N PHE A 11 -5.03 -7.00 -2.84
CA PHE A 11 -5.83 -6.39 -1.78
C PHE A 11 -7.11 -5.75 -2.33
N GLN A 12 -8.25 -6.12 -1.76
CA GLN A 12 -9.57 -5.61 -2.13
C GLN A 12 -10.05 -4.54 -1.14
N GLY A 13 -9.34 -3.42 -1.10
CA GLY A 13 -9.76 -2.26 -0.31
C GLY A 13 -11.02 -1.58 -0.85
N TRP A 14 -11.89 -1.16 0.06
CA TRP A 14 -13.09 -0.39 -0.24
C TRP A 14 -13.12 0.97 0.46
N ALA A 15 -12.12 1.31 1.30
CA ALA A 15 -12.11 2.60 1.99
C ALA A 15 -12.12 3.78 1.02
N GLN A 16 -11.30 3.72 -0.05
CA GLN A 16 -11.26 4.76 -1.09
C GLN A 16 -12.61 4.97 -1.77
N TYR A 17 -13.35 3.88 -2.03
CA TYR A 17 -14.68 3.96 -2.63
C TYR A 17 -15.74 4.48 -1.65
N THR A 18 -15.66 4.06 -0.39
CA THR A 18 -16.68 4.30 0.64
C THR A 18 -16.56 5.70 1.26
N TYR A 19 -15.34 6.16 1.54
CA TYR A 19 -15.06 7.44 2.21
C TYR A 19 -14.54 8.51 1.25
N GLY A 20 -14.42 8.16 -0.04
CA GLY A 20 -13.94 9.01 -1.11
C GLY A 20 -12.41 9.11 -1.20
N ASP A 21 -11.91 9.28 -2.42
CA ASP A 21 -10.48 9.43 -2.74
C ASP A 21 -9.80 10.61 -2.01
N ALA A 22 -10.59 11.55 -1.50
CA ALA A 22 -10.10 12.71 -0.78
C ALA A 22 -9.56 12.39 0.63
N THR A 23 -10.01 11.29 1.27
CA THR A 23 -9.73 11.03 2.69
C THR A 23 -8.71 9.91 2.92
N THR A 24 -8.65 8.92 2.04
CA THR A 24 -7.82 7.72 2.22
C THR A 24 -6.98 7.40 0.99
N GLU A 25 -5.68 7.21 1.16
CA GLU A 25 -4.77 6.74 0.13
C GLU A 25 -4.17 5.38 0.50
N THR A 26 -4.18 4.47 -0.46
CA THR A 26 -3.63 3.12 -0.32
C THR A 26 -2.59 2.92 -1.39
N PHE A 27 -1.40 2.44 -1.02
CA PHE A 27 -0.27 2.31 -1.93
C PHE A 27 0.22 0.88 -2.00
N ALA A 28 0.38 0.35 -3.20
CA ALA A 28 1.16 -0.85 -3.45
C ALA A 28 2.47 -0.43 -4.12
N LEU A 29 3.60 -0.87 -3.57
CA LEU A 29 4.94 -0.52 -4.01
C LEU A 29 5.66 -1.74 -4.58
N PHE A 30 6.33 -1.53 -5.71
CA PHE A 30 7.19 -2.51 -6.35
C PHE A 30 8.54 -1.90 -6.64
N PHE A 31 9.58 -2.68 -6.40
CA PHE A 31 10.96 -2.29 -6.61
C PHE A 31 11.53 -3.12 -7.77
N ARG A 32 12.42 -2.50 -8.55
CA ARG A 32 13.09 -3.19 -9.67
C ARG A 32 14.01 -4.30 -9.18
N ASP A 33 14.67 -4.06 -8.06
CA ASP A 33 15.51 -5.06 -7.40
C ASP A 33 14.63 -6.13 -6.76
N GLN A 34 14.80 -7.38 -7.18
CA GLN A 34 14.03 -8.51 -6.66
C GLN A 34 14.38 -8.85 -5.21
N ALA A 35 15.54 -8.43 -4.72
CA ALA A 35 15.89 -8.56 -3.31
C ALA A 35 15.10 -7.60 -2.41
N SER A 36 14.47 -6.57 -2.99
CA SER A 36 13.59 -5.65 -2.28
C SER A 36 12.14 -6.15 -2.34
N PRO A 37 11.56 -6.70 -1.25
CA PRO A 37 10.17 -7.14 -1.23
C PRO A 37 9.19 -6.02 -1.63
N PRO A 38 8.03 -6.33 -2.24
CA PRO A 38 6.99 -5.34 -2.43
C PRO A 38 6.44 -4.84 -1.07
N GLY A 39 5.73 -3.73 -1.07
CA GLY A 39 5.12 -3.18 0.15
C GLY A 39 3.69 -2.71 -0.08
N LEU A 40 2.87 -2.79 0.97
CA LEU A 40 1.48 -2.33 0.97
C LEU A 40 1.26 -1.36 2.13
N ILE A 41 0.79 -0.16 1.81
CA ILE A 41 0.46 0.87 2.81
C ILE A 41 -1.05 1.04 2.86
N LEU A 42 -1.60 0.88 4.04
CA LEU A 42 -3.04 0.90 4.31
C LEU A 42 -3.41 2.07 5.22
N SER A 43 -4.55 2.69 4.93
CA SER A 43 -5.21 3.58 5.88
C SER A 43 -5.81 2.77 7.02
N ARG A 44 -6.06 3.42 8.16
CA ARG A 44 -6.87 2.83 9.24
C ARG A 44 -8.23 2.31 8.75
N GLN A 45 -8.87 3.01 7.82
CA GLN A 45 -10.17 2.59 7.28
C GLN A 45 -10.10 1.34 6.40
N ASP A 46 -8.92 0.93 5.95
CA ASP A 46 -8.71 -0.30 5.19
C ASP A 46 -8.36 -1.52 6.06
N GLU A 47 -8.10 -1.34 7.37
CA GLU A 47 -7.64 -2.42 8.25
C GLU A 47 -8.64 -3.60 8.32
N THR A 48 -9.94 -3.31 8.41
CA THR A 48 -10.98 -4.35 8.44
C THR A 48 -11.17 -5.03 7.09
N TYR A 49 -10.99 -4.30 5.98
CA TYR A 49 -11.00 -4.90 4.65
C TYR A 49 -9.78 -5.81 4.46
N TYR A 50 -8.61 -5.39 4.95
CA TYR A 50 -7.41 -6.20 4.89
C TYR A 50 -7.51 -7.43 5.77
N ALA A 51 -8.11 -7.32 6.96
CA ALA A 51 -8.41 -8.46 7.80
C ALA A 51 -9.17 -9.53 6.99
N ALA A 52 -10.26 -9.12 6.33
CA ALA A 52 -11.12 -10.04 5.57
C ALA A 52 -10.49 -10.60 4.28
N THR A 53 -9.69 -9.82 3.55
CA THR A 53 -9.25 -10.23 2.19
C THR A 53 -7.77 -10.52 2.05
N GLY A 54 -6.94 -10.03 2.99
CA GLY A 54 -5.49 -10.12 2.94
C GLY A 54 -4.84 -9.48 1.71
N SER A 55 -3.56 -9.79 1.55
CA SER A 55 -2.73 -9.53 0.38
C SER A 55 -1.66 -10.61 0.30
N TRP A 56 -1.12 -10.86 -0.89
CA TRP A 56 0.09 -11.68 -1.02
C TRP A 56 1.36 -10.91 -0.62
N ILE A 57 1.30 -9.57 -0.51
CA ILE A 57 2.40 -8.74 -0.01
C ILE A 57 2.49 -8.89 1.50
N GLU A 58 3.66 -9.29 2.00
CA GLU A 58 3.90 -9.51 3.43
C GLU A 58 4.33 -8.23 4.20
N ASP A 59 5.04 -7.30 3.55
CA ASP A 59 5.43 -6.01 4.13
C ASP A 59 4.22 -5.04 4.08
N VAL A 60 3.31 -5.21 5.03
CA VAL A 60 2.09 -4.39 5.15
C VAL A 60 2.23 -3.41 6.31
N ARG A 61 1.93 -2.14 6.05
CA ARG A 61 2.12 -1.03 6.99
C ARG A 61 0.86 -0.19 7.09
N GLY A 62 0.53 0.23 8.31
CA GLY A 62 -0.58 1.15 8.55
C GLY A 62 -0.16 2.61 8.52
N TYR A 63 -1.14 3.51 8.43
CA TYR A 63 -0.97 4.88 8.89
C TYR A 63 -2.23 5.42 9.57
N GLY A 64 -2.05 6.48 10.37
CA GLY A 64 -3.09 7.10 11.15
C GLY A 64 -3.06 6.66 12.62
N PRO A 65 -4.06 7.06 13.43
CA PRO A 65 -4.09 6.72 14.85
C PRO A 65 -4.24 5.21 15.05
N ARG A 66 -3.56 4.65 16.06
CA ARG A 66 -3.71 3.24 16.45
C ARG A 66 -5.13 2.93 16.94
N SER A 67 -5.55 1.68 16.77
CA SER A 67 -6.77 1.18 17.41
C SER A 67 -6.65 1.34 18.93
N ALA A 68 -7.76 1.67 19.60
CA ALA A 68 -7.84 1.72 21.06
C ALA A 68 -8.15 0.34 21.66
N LEU A 69 -7.95 -0.72 20.88
CA LEU A 69 -8.24 -2.09 21.28
C LEU A 69 -7.09 -2.60 22.15
N ASP A 70 -7.41 -2.93 23.40
CA ASP A 70 -6.47 -3.55 24.32
C ASP A 70 -6.27 -5.01 23.93
N MET A 71 -5.04 -5.35 23.53
CA MET A 71 -4.66 -6.72 23.22
C MET A 71 -3.84 -7.32 24.35
N ALA A 72 -4.10 -8.58 24.68
CA ALA A 72 -3.21 -9.34 25.54
C ALA A 72 -1.84 -9.51 24.86
N PRO A 73 -0.73 -9.40 25.60
CA PRO A 73 0.60 -9.68 25.05
C PRO A 73 0.66 -11.10 24.47
N GLY A 74 1.10 -11.22 23.21
CA GLY A 74 1.24 -12.51 22.52
C GLY A 74 -0.03 -13.05 21.88
N GLU A 75 -1.11 -12.27 21.81
CA GLU A 75 -2.30 -12.62 21.02
C GLU A 75 -1.93 -12.80 19.54
N THR A 76 -2.28 -13.94 18.95
CA THR A 76 -1.93 -14.27 17.57
C THR A 76 -3.14 -14.42 16.65
N GLY A 77 -4.37 -14.50 17.17
CA GLY A 77 -5.59 -14.67 16.37
C GLY A 77 -5.82 -16.12 15.92
N ALA A 78 -7.04 -16.63 16.10
CA ALA A 78 -7.39 -18.01 15.78
C ALA A 78 -7.63 -18.21 14.27
N THR A 79 -8.23 -17.22 13.62
CA THR A 79 -8.55 -17.20 12.19
C THR A 79 -7.52 -16.41 11.38
N GLU A 80 -7.53 -16.60 10.06
CA GLU A 80 -6.68 -15.78 9.16
C GLU A 80 -7.08 -14.30 9.21
N GLU A 81 -8.37 -14.02 9.31
CA GLU A 81 -8.89 -12.66 9.47
C GLU A 81 -8.38 -12.00 10.75
N GLU A 82 -8.44 -12.70 11.87
CA GLU A 82 -7.90 -12.20 13.14
C GLU A 82 -6.38 -12.00 13.06
N ARG A 83 -5.63 -12.94 12.46
CA ARG A 83 -4.18 -12.81 12.23
C ARG A 83 -3.84 -11.57 11.40
N ASN A 84 -4.57 -11.36 10.31
CA ASN A 84 -4.41 -10.21 9.43
C ASN A 84 -4.75 -8.90 10.14
N TYR A 85 -5.78 -8.89 10.98
CA TYR A 85 -6.12 -7.71 11.75
C TYR A 85 -5.05 -7.40 12.80
N ILE A 86 -4.63 -8.40 13.56
CA ILE A 86 -3.60 -8.30 14.61
C ILE A 86 -2.28 -7.79 14.04
N SER A 87 -1.84 -8.30 12.89
CA SER A 87 -0.59 -7.86 12.26
C SER A 87 -0.59 -6.37 11.91
N LEU A 88 -1.78 -5.76 11.76
CA LEU A 88 -1.93 -4.33 11.57
C LEU A 88 -2.04 -3.56 12.88
N ILE A 89 -2.65 -4.09 13.94
CA ILE A 89 -2.96 -3.29 15.14
C ILE A 89 -2.03 -3.51 16.33
N ALA A 90 -1.21 -4.57 16.32
CA ALA A 90 -0.24 -4.87 17.37
C ALA A 90 0.69 -3.67 17.66
N GLU A 91 1.19 -3.58 18.90
CA GLU A 91 1.98 -2.44 19.38
C GLU A 91 3.22 -2.16 18.51
N ASP A 92 3.88 -3.21 18.04
CA ASP A 92 5.07 -3.17 17.19
C ASP A 92 4.76 -3.11 15.69
N ALA A 93 3.49 -3.21 15.28
CA ALA A 93 3.09 -3.15 13.88
C ALA A 93 3.57 -1.84 13.22
N PRO A 94 4.26 -1.89 12.06
CA PRO A 94 4.78 -0.70 11.39
C PRO A 94 3.67 0.29 11.04
N ARG A 95 3.76 1.50 11.61
CA ARG A 95 2.76 2.54 11.39
C ARG A 95 3.33 3.93 11.53
N GLU A 96 2.92 4.80 10.61
CA GLU A 96 3.24 6.21 10.63
C GLU A 96 2.00 7.08 10.87
N ALA A 97 2.20 8.37 11.15
CA ALA A 97 1.10 9.28 11.44
C ALA A 97 0.20 9.52 10.22
N ASN A 98 0.78 9.50 9.01
CA ASN A 98 0.08 9.77 7.76
C ASN A 98 0.68 8.98 6.59
N SER A 99 0.02 9.06 5.43
CA SER A 99 0.38 8.32 4.23
C SER A 99 1.71 8.76 3.61
N VAL A 100 2.08 10.04 3.72
CA VAL A 100 3.36 10.57 3.22
C VAL A 100 4.51 9.97 4.00
N ASP A 101 4.43 9.97 5.33
CA ASP A 101 5.48 9.43 6.20
C ASP A 101 5.65 7.93 5.98
N ALA A 102 4.56 7.18 5.87
CA ALA A 102 4.59 5.75 5.56
C ALA A 102 5.28 5.48 4.21
N LEU A 103 4.96 6.28 3.19
CA LEU A 103 5.56 6.14 1.86
C LEU A 103 7.04 6.49 1.87
N LEU A 104 7.42 7.60 2.49
CA LEU A 104 8.83 8.02 2.59
C LEU A 104 9.66 7.02 3.37
N ARG A 105 9.12 6.45 4.45
CA ARG A 105 9.80 5.43 5.24
C ARG A 105 10.15 4.22 4.40
N ILE A 106 9.18 3.61 3.71
CA ILE A 106 9.46 2.41 2.91
C ILE A 106 10.43 2.72 1.76
N LEU A 107 10.28 3.87 1.09
CA LEU A 107 11.19 4.26 0.01
C LEU A 107 12.64 4.41 0.51
N ARG A 108 12.84 5.04 1.67
CA ARG A 108 14.17 5.22 2.29
C ARG A 108 14.77 3.91 2.78
N GLU A 109 13.98 3.06 3.44
CA GLU A 109 14.43 1.73 3.86
C GLU A 109 14.87 0.86 2.69
N ARG A 110 14.29 1.07 1.49
CA ARG A 110 14.71 0.39 0.26
C ARG A 110 15.85 1.12 -0.47
N GLY A 111 16.54 2.03 0.22
CA GLY A 111 17.72 2.72 -0.30
C GLY A 111 17.42 3.77 -1.37
N LEU A 112 16.15 4.15 -1.56
CA LEU A 112 15.80 5.15 -2.56
C LEU A 112 16.17 6.55 -2.05
N SER A 113 17.38 6.97 -2.43
CA SER A 113 17.91 8.33 -2.22
C SER A 113 18.01 9.12 -3.52
N SER A 114 18.06 8.43 -4.67
CA SER A 114 18.10 9.02 -6.01
C SER A 114 17.52 8.05 -7.04
N GLY A 115 17.28 8.51 -8.26
CA GLY A 115 16.87 7.65 -9.38
C GLY A 115 15.48 7.97 -9.90
N LYS A 116 14.66 6.96 -10.18
CA LYS A 116 13.33 7.14 -10.81
C LYS A 116 12.24 6.38 -10.05
N VAL A 117 11.13 7.06 -9.78
CA VAL A 117 9.92 6.45 -9.22
C VAL A 117 8.76 6.72 -10.17
N ALA A 118 8.06 5.67 -10.56
CA ALA A 118 6.85 5.79 -11.37
C ALA A 118 5.64 5.85 -10.44
N LEU A 119 4.83 6.91 -10.52
CA LEU A 119 3.65 7.11 -9.69
C LEU A 119 2.37 7.07 -10.52
N ASP A 120 1.33 6.45 -9.96
CA ASP A 120 -0.02 6.51 -10.53
C ASP A 120 -0.66 7.87 -10.19
N ASN A 121 -0.49 8.84 -11.09
CA ASN A 121 -0.92 10.22 -10.89
C ASN A 121 -2.45 10.37 -10.78
N GLU A 122 -3.21 9.42 -11.33
CA GLU A 122 -4.67 9.43 -11.23
C GLU A 122 -5.16 9.09 -9.82
N GLY A 123 -4.37 8.38 -9.01
CA GLY A 123 -4.81 7.93 -7.69
C GLY A 123 -4.04 8.45 -6.50
N ILE A 124 -2.94 9.19 -6.71
CA ILE A 124 -2.25 9.91 -5.64
C ILE A 124 -2.80 11.32 -5.53
N ARG A 125 -3.03 11.82 -4.31
CA ARG A 125 -3.47 13.20 -4.09
C ARG A 125 -2.34 14.18 -4.44
N PRO A 126 -2.66 15.36 -5.01
CA PRO A 126 -1.65 16.38 -5.33
C PRO A 126 -0.79 16.81 -4.13
N ALA A 127 -1.39 16.92 -2.94
CA ALA A 127 -0.68 17.27 -1.72
C ALA A 127 0.33 16.18 -1.31
N THR A 128 -0.09 14.91 -1.36
CA THR A 128 0.78 13.76 -1.06
C THR A 128 1.94 13.68 -2.05
N ARG A 129 1.65 13.84 -3.35
CA ARG A 129 2.68 13.90 -4.39
C ARG A 129 3.70 15.02 -4.10
N GLY A 130 3.21 16.24 -3.89
CA GLY A 130 4.08 17.41 -3.66
C GLY A 130 4.96 17.24 -2.42
N ALA A 131 4.42 16.66 -1.35
CA ALA A 131 5.19 16.39 -0.13
C ALA A 131 6.30 15.34 -0.35
N VAL A 132 6.01 14.29 -1.12
CA VAL A 132 6.98 13.23 -1.44
C VAL A 132 8.08 13.74 -2.37
N GLU A 133 7.71 14.54 -3.38
CA GLU A 133 8.64 15.20 -4.30
C GLU A 133 9.57 16.17 -3.55
N ALA A 134 9.04 16.96 -2.61
CA ALA A 134 9.83 17.86 -1.78
C ALA A 134 10.80 17.11 -0.85
N ALA A 135 10.41 15.92 -0.36
CA ALA A 135 11.21 15.13 0.57
C ALA A 135 12.28 14.25 -0.10
N LEU A 136 12.21 14.07 -1.42
CA LEU A 136 13.14 13.26 -2.23
C LEU A 136 13.58 14.04 -3.49
N PRO A 137 14.32 15.15 -3.33
CA PRO A 137 14.64 16.08 -4.44
C PRO A 137 15.51 15.44 -5.54
N ASP A 138 16.29 14.42 -5.21
CA ASP A 138 17.17 13.72 -6.15
C ASP A 138 16.48 12.54 -6.87
N VAL A 139 15.18 12.34 -6.61
CA VAL A 139 14.34 11.33 -7.27
C VAL A 139 13.53 11.99 -8.39
N SER A 140 13.60 11.41 -9.58
CA SER A 140 12.76 11.79 -10.72
C SER A 140 11.43 11.01 -10.68
N PHE A 141 10.33 11.73 -10.52
CA PHE A 141 8.99 11.15 -10.52
C PHE A 141 8.40 11.12 -11.93
N LEU A 142 7.99 9.93 -12.39
CA LEU A 142 7.41 9.69 -13.70
C LEU A 142 5.91 9.41 -13.59
N ASP A 143 5.13 9.87 -14.56
CA ASP A 143 3.72 9.49 -14.67
C ASP A 143 3.58 8.03 -15.12
N ALA A 144 2.92 7.22 -14.30
CA ALA A 144 2.64 5.80 -14.52
C ALA A 144 1.14 5.47 -14.49
N SER A 145 0.25 6.47 -14.60
CA SER A 145 -1.21 6.27 -14.51
C SER A 145 -1.71 5.20 -15.49
N ASN A 146 -1.08 5.12 -16.66
CA ASN A 146 -1.43 4.17 -17.72
C ASN A 146 -0.54 2.92 -17.79
N LEU A 147 0.35 2.71 -16.82
CA LEU A 147 1.35 1.64 -16.86
C LEU A 147 0.70 0.25 -16.94
N PHE A 148 -0.28 -0.01 -16.08
CA PHE A 148 -0.95 -1.31 -16.01
C PHE A 148 -2.08 -1.46 -17.03
N ARG A 149 -2.59 -0.36 -17.61
CA ARG A 149 -3.64 -0.42 -18.64
C ARG A 149 -3.21 -1.25 -19.84
N LYS A 150 -1.96 -1.10 -20.29
CA LYS A 150 -1.41 -1.85 -21.45
C LYS A 150 -1.18 -3.34 -21.16
N LYS A 151 -0.84 -3.69 -19.91
CA LYS A 151 -0.60 -5.09 -19.50
C LYS A 151 -1.90 -5.86 -19.25
N ARG A 152 -2.96 -5.19 -18.79
CA ARG A 152 -4.30 -5.79 -18.59
C ARG A 152 -5.03 -6.14 -19.89
N SER A 153 -4.69 -5.49 -21.01
CA SER A 153 -5.29 -5.78 -22.33
C SER A 153 -4.81 -7.09 -22.95
N SER A 154 -3.77 -7.70 -22.40
CA SER A 154 -3.22 -9.00 -22.81
C SER A 154 -3.74 -10.08 -21.86
N ALA A 155 -5.06 -10.29 -21.82
CA ALA A 155 -5.61 -11.41 -21.08
C ALA A 155 -5.07 -12.73 -21.67
N CYS A 156 -4.65 -13.63 -20.78
CA CYS A 156 -4.20 -14.98 -21.12
C CYS A 156 -5.30 -15.68 -21.93
N ALA A 157 -5.01 -16.03 -23.19
CA ALA A 157 -5.92 -16.85 -23.98
C ALA A 157 -6.06 -18.20 -23.26
N PRO A 158 -7.29 -18.72 -23.05
CA PRO A 158 -7.45 -20.03 -22.45
C PRO A 158 -6.75 -21.06 -23.33
N LEU A 159 -5.85 -21.84 -22.74
CA LEU A 159 -5.31 -23.05 -23.35
C LEU A 159 -6.51 -23.93 -23.70
N ARG A 160 -6.83 -24.01 -24.99
CA ARG A 160 -7.79 -24.99 -25.50
C ARG A 160 -7.12 -26.35 -25.38
N SER A 161 -7.72 -27.22 -24.56
CA SER A 161 -7.44 -28.66 -24.50
C SER A 161 -7.77 -29.34 -25.81
#